data_AF-A0A2V6TPR0-F1
#
_entry.id   AF-A0A2V6TPR0-F1
#
_cell.length_a   1.000
_cell.length_b   1.000
_cell.length_c   1.000
_cell.angle_alpha   90.00
_cell.angle_beta   90.00
_cell.angle_gamma   90.00
#
_symmetry.space_group_name_H-M   'P 1'
#
loop_
_entity.id
_entity.type
_entity.pdbx_description
1 polymer ?
#
loop_
_entity_poly.entity_id
_entity_poly.type
_entity_poly.pdbx_seq_one_letter_code
_entity_poly.pdbx_strand_id
1 'polypeptide(L)'
;MRIPLAAGAWLDYDPEWLPSEEADHALTGLRDELSWEQREIVLFGRRVLQPRLIAWAGDRAYRYSGQTLEPRPFTPTVGRMLANVSARAGMTFNHVLVNRYRSGEDSMGLHSDDEPELGPDPLVAIASLGTARRLVVKPRRKQDRDRHELSLGH
;
A
#
# COMPACT_ATOMS: atom_id res chain seq x y z
N MET A 1 -2.42 -11.51 13.80
CA MET A 1 -2.04 -12.90 13.51
C MET A 1 -0.79 -12.92 12.65
N ARG A 2 0.28 -13.61 13.07
CA ARG A 2 1.49 -13.76 12.24
C ARG A 2 1.38 -14.96 11.30
N ILE A 3 1.67 -14.76 10.02
CA ILE A 3 1.70 -15.78 8.98
C ILE A 3 3.16 -15.90 8.51
N PRO A 4 3.85 -17.02 8.76
CA PRO A 4 5.18 -17.24 8.23
C PRO A 4 5.14 -17.41 6.71
N LEU A 5 6.12 -16.85 6.01
CA LEU A 5 6.34 -17.00 4.57
C LEU A 5 7.69 -17.71 4.31
N ALA A 6 7.99 -17.93 3.04
CA ALA A 6 9.28 -18.45 2.61
C ALA A 6 10.46 -17.53 3.00
N ALA A 7 11.64 -18.13 3.13
CA ALA A 7 12.91 -17.45 3.38
C ALA A 7 12.94 -16.55 4.64
N GLY A 8 12.16 -16.89 5.66
CA GLY A 8 12.14 -16.16 6.93
C GLY A 8 11.34 -14.86 6.90
N ALA A 9 10.65 -14.54 5.80
CA ALA A 9 9.69 -13.45 5.76
C ALA A 9 8.39 -13.81 6.51
N TRP A 10 7.58 -12.82 6.87
CA TRP A 10 6.30 -13.02 7.54
C TRP A 10 5.30 -11.92 7.16
N LEU A 11 4.02 -12.17 7.42
CA LEU A 11 2.97 -11.15 7.43
C LEU A 11 2.40 -11.06 8.84
N ASP A 12 2.25 -9.85 9.37
CA ASP A 12 1.39 -9.60 10.51
C ASP A 12 0.06 -9.07 9.99
N TYR A 13 -1.00 -9.87 10.17
CA TYR A 13 -2.35 -9.53 9.75
C TYR A 13 -3.20 -9.09 10.96
N ASP A 14 -3.66 -7.85 10.93
CA ASP A 14 -4.47 -7.22 11.97
C ASP A 14 -5.83 -6.77 11.38
N PRO A 15 -6.85 -7.64 11.37
CA PRO A 15 -8.19 -7.25 10.95
C PRO A 15 -8.77 -6.26 11.95
N GLU A 16 -9.65 -5.36 11.50
CA GLU A 16 -10.30 -4.38 12.38
C GLU A 16 -9.29 -3.49 13.14
N TRP A 17 -8.11 -3.26 12.54
CA TRP A 17 -7.02 -2.47 13.12
C TRP A 17 -7.44 -1.04 13.48
N LEU A 18 -8.52 -0.54 12.90
CA LEU A 18 -9.12 0.77 13.15
C LEU A 18 -10.63 0.60 13.38
N PRO A 19 -11.23 1.23 14.41
CA PRO A 19 -12.67 1.19 14.62
C PRO A 19 -13.44 1.70 13.39
N SER A 20 -14.58 1.09 13.06
CA SER A 20 -15.32 1.39 11.82
C SER A 20 -15.63 2.87 11.63
N GLU A 21 -16.04 3.59 12.68
CA GLU A 21 -16.31 5.04 12.60
C GLU A 21 -15.05 5.85 12.26
N GLU A 22 -13.91 5.52 12.88
CA GLU A 22 -12.63 6.17 12.56
C GLU A 22 -12.17 5.83 11.14
N ALA A 23 -12.47 4.62 10.69
CA ALA A 23 -12.11 4.13 9.37
C ALA A 23 -12.94 4.81 8.25
N ASP A 24 -14.22 5.05 8.48
CA ASP A 24 -15.11 5.82 7.59
C ASP A 24 -14.68 7.29 7.50
N HIS A 25 -14.35 7.90 8.64
CA HIS A 25 -13.82 9.27 8.68
C HIS A 25 -12.47 9.36 7.95
N ALA A 26 -11.58 8.39 8.15
CA ALA A 26 -10.29 8.35 7.45
C ALA A 26 -10.48 8.16 5.94
N LEU A 27 -11.40 7.29 5.52
CA LEU A 27 -11.70 7.08 4.10
C LEU A 27 -12.18 8.36 3.43
N THR A 28 -13.08 9.09 4.09
CA THR A 28 -13.60 10.38 3.61
C THR A 28 -12.50 11.44 3.55
N GLY A 29 -11.71 11.57 4.62
CA GLY A 29 -10.61 12.52 4.69
C GLY A 29 -9.54 12.26 3.62
N LEU A 30 -9.10 11.02 3.43
CA LEU A 30 -8.15 10.69 2.37
C LEU A 30 -8.71 11.01 0.98
N ARG A 31 -9.99 10.69 0.74
CA ARG A 31 -10.64 10.94 -0.56
C ARG A 31 -10.64 12.42 -0.89
N ASP A 32 -10.91 13.28 0.09
CA ASP A 32 -11.17 14.70 -0.13
C ASP A 32 -9.89 15.55 0.01
N GLU A 33 -8.92 15.13 0.83
CA GLU A 33 -7.67 15.88 1.08
C GLU A 33 -6.57 15.59 0.05
N LEU A 34 -6.55 14.39 -0.56
CA LEU A 34 -5.45 13.97 -1.44
C LEU A 34 -5.65 14.39 -2.90
N SER A 35 -4.56 14.81 -3.53
CA SER A 35 -4.50 15.07 -4.97
C SER A 35 -4.31 13.77 -5.74
N TRP A 36 -5.42 13.18 -6.17
CA TRP A 36 -5.45 11.91 -6.91
C TRP A 36 -4.99 12.05 -8.36
N GLU A 37 -4.17 11.10 -8.80
CA GLU A 37 -3.64 11.02 -10.16
C GLU A 37 -3.81 9.62 -10.73
N GLN A 38 -4.03 9.54 -12.05
CA GLN A 38 -3.89 8.29 -12.79
C GLN A 38 -2.62 8.38 -13.64
N ARG A 39 -1.63 7.54 -13.34
CA ARG A 39 -0.32 7.57 -14.02
C ARG A 39 -0.15 6.42 -15.01
N GLU A 40 0.67 6.67 -16.04
CA GLU A 40 1.11 5.62 -16.95
C GLU A 40 2.15 4.72 -16.28
N ILE A 41 2.10 3.42 -16.58
CA ILE A 41 3.12 2.43 -16.22
C ILE A 41 3.55 1.68 -17.48
N VAL A 42 4.76 1.12 -17.46
CA VAL A 42 5.26 0.26 -18.54
C VAL A 42 4.98 -1.19 -18.18
N LEU A 43 4.07 -1.82 -18.92
CA LEU A 43 3.79 -3.25 -18.82
C LEU A 43 4.13 -3.93 -20.14
N PHE A 44 5.03 -4.93 -20.10
CA PHE A 44 5.48 -5.67 -21.29
C PHE A 44 5.95 -4.75 -22.43
N GLY A 45 6.67 -3.68 -22.09
CA GLY A 45 7.17 -2.68 -23.04
C GLY A 45 6.13 -1.68 -23.57
N ARG A 46 4.87 -1.75 -23.11
CA ARG A 46 3.79 -0.84 -23.51
C ARG A 46 3.44 0.12 -22.39
N ARG A 47 3.22 1.39 -22.73
CA ARG A 47 2.71 2.41 -21.79
C ARG A 47 1.20 2.24 -21.69
N VAL A 48 0.70 2.03 -20.47
CA VAL A 48 -0.73 1.92 -20.18
C VAL A 48 -1.05 2.72 -18.93
N LEU A 49 -2.24 3.31 -18.86
CA LEU A 49 -2.72 3.90 -17.61
C LEU A 49 -2.92 2.80 -16.57
N GLN A 50 -2.36 3.00 -15.38
CA GLN A 50 -2.60 2.09 -14.28
C GLN A 50 -4.11 2.06 -13.95
N PRO A 51 -4.72 0.89 -13.71
CA PRO A 51 -6.14 0.78 -13.44
C PRO A 51 -6.43 1.08 -11.96
N ARG A 52 -6.07 2.30 -11.52
CA ARG A 52 -6.31 2.85 -10.17
C ARG A 52 -5.87 4.31 -10.13
N LEU A 53 -6.39 5.06 -9.15
CA LEU A 53 -5.83 6.35 -8.80
C LEU A 53 -4.76 6.17 -7.72
N ILE A 54 -3.74 7.02 -7.75
CA ILE A 54 -2.74 7.12 -6.70
C ILE A 54 -2.66 8.53 -6.14
N ALA A 55 -2.26 8.63 -4.90
CA ALA A 55 -1.74 9.84 -4.28
C ALA A 55 -0.60 9.42 -3.35
N TRP A 56 0.22 10.36 -2.92
CA TRP A 56 1.30 10.07 -1.98
C TRP A 56 1.58 11.30 -1.12
N ALA A 57 2.21 11.04 0.02
CA ALA A 57 2.74 12.04 0.92
C ALA A 57 4.00 11.49 1.59
N GLY A 58 4.96 12.36 1.87
CA GLY A 58 6.23 11.96 2.43
C GLY A 58 7.28 13.05 2.33
N ASP A 59 8.28 12.95 3.19
CA ASP A 59 9.38 13.93 3.30
C ASP A 59 10.49 13.65 2.28
N ARG A 60 10.42 12.51 1.59
CA ARG A 60 11.44 12.04 0.65
C ARG A 60 10.81 11.64 -0.67
N ALA A 61 11.57 11.87 -1.75
CA ALA A 61 11.24 11.35 -3.05
C ALA A 61 11.24 9.81 -2.98
N TYR A 62 10.24 9.21 -3.61
CA TYR A 62 10.11 7.75 -3.68
C TYR A 62 10.00 7.32 -5.13
N ARG A 63 10.77 6.32 -5.54
CA ARG A 63 10.65 5.77 -6.88
C ARG A 63 9.54 4.71 -6.88
N TYR A 64 8.60 4.86 -7.80
CA TYR A 64 7.50 3.94 -7.96
C TYR A 64 7.27 3.63 -9.43
N SER A 65 7.37 2.35 -9.80
CA SER A 65 7.13 1.88 -11.18
C SER A 65 7.91 2.67 -12.25
N GLY A 66 9.18 2.99 -11.95
CA GLY A 66 10.06 3.74 -12.85
C GLY A 66 9.84 5.26 -12.87
N GLN A 67 8.98 5.79 -12.01
CA GLN A 67 8.71 7.23 -11.87
C GLN A 67 9.15 7.73 -10.50
N THR A 68 9.60 8.98 -10.42
CA THR A 68 9.86 9.63 -9.15
C THR A 68 8.58 10.30 -8.64
N LEU A 69 8.20 9.98 -7.41
CA LEU A 69 7.14 10.63 -6.65
C LEU A 69 7.80 11.70 -5.78
N GLU A 70 7.75 12.95 -6.22
CA GLU A 70 8.33 14.10 -5.50
C GLU A 70 7.64 14.31 -4.15
N PRO A 71 8.35 14.70 -3.08
CA PRO A 71 7.77 14.91 -1.75
C PRO A 71 6.48 15.72 -1.77
N ARG A 72 5.49 15.28 -1.00
CA ARG A 72 4.21 15.98 -0.78
C ARG A 72 3.91 16.03 0.72
N PRO A 73 3.41 17.15 1.24
CA PRO A 73 3.15 17.28 2.66
C PRO A 73 2.09 16.26 3.10
N PHE A 74 2.25 15.75 4.31
CA PHE A 74 1.22 14.95 4.95
C PHE A 74 -0.04 15.80 5.19
N THR A 75 -1.18 15.32 4.71
CA THR A 75 -2.48 15.91 5.05
C THR A 75 -2.84 15.53 6.49
N PRO A 76 -3.80 16.23 7.15
CA PRO A 76 -4.21 15.89 8.50
C PRO A 76 -4.65 14.42 8.65
N THR A 77 -5.39 13.88 7.68
CA THR A 77 -5.84 12.48 7.71
C THR A 77 -4.69 11.51 7.52
N VAL A 78 -3.77 11.78 6.58
CA VAL A 78 -2.57 10.95 6.42
C VAL A 78 -1.72 10.94 7.68
N GLY A 79 -1.49 12.09 8.31
CA GLY A 79 -0.69 12.19 9.53
C GLY A 79 -1.25 11.34 10.68
N ARG A 80 -2.57 11.37 10.89
CA ARG A 80 -3.23 10.51 11.90
C ARG A 80 -3.07 9.02 11.58
N MET A 81 -3.29 8.63 10.34
CA MET A 81 -3.12 7.23 9.92
C MET A 81 -1.66 6.77 10.08
N LEU A 82 -0.70 7.59 9.69
CA LEU A 82 0.72 7.28 9.80
C LEU A 82 1.13 7.09 11.26
N ALA A 83 0.63 7.93 12.17
CA ALA A 83 0.86 7.79 13.60
C ALA A 83 0.27 6.47 14.15
N ASN A 84 -0.97 6.14 13.78
CA ASN A 84 -1.65 4.92 14.21
C ASN A 84 -0.93 3.65 13.72
N VAL A 85 -0.49 3.64 12.46
CA VAL A 85 0.26 2.54 11.86
C VAL A 85 1.66 2.45 12.47
N SER A 86 2.34 3.58 12.68
CA SER A 86 3.67 3.63 13.30
C SER A 86 3.66 3.05 14.72
N ALA A 87 2.66 3.44 15.53
CA ALA A 87 2.50 2.94 16.89
C ALA A 87 2.29 1.41 16.93
N ARG A 88 1.51 0.87 15.99
CA ARG A 88 1.25 -0.59 15.88
C ARG A 88 2.47 -1.36 15.37
N ALA A 89 3.17 -0.81 14.37
CA ALA A 89 4.36 -1.43 13.79
C ALA A 89 5.59 -1.32 14.68
N GLY A 90 5.60 -0.41 15.67
CA GLY A 90 6.77 -0.10 16.47
C GLY A 90 7.89 0.57 15.68
N MET A 91 7.58 1.20 14.55
CA MET A 91 8.52 1.83 13.64
C MET A 91 7.95 3.13 13.07
N THR A 92 8.81 4.05 12.65
CA THR A 92 8.40 5.28 11.98
C THR A 92 8.40 5.11 10.48
N PHE A 93 7.34 5.59 9.82
CA PHE A 93 7.27 5.69 8.36
C PHE A 93 7.45 7.13 7.92
N ASN A 94 8.09 7.34 6.76
CA ASN A 94 8.42 8.68 6.23
C ASN A 94 7.80 8.96 4.85
N HIS A 95 7.09 7.98 4.29
CA HIS A 95 6.43 8.05 3.00
C HIS A 95 5.21 7.13 3.02
N VAL A 96 4.17 7.52 2.28
CA VAL A 96 2.98 6.70 2.03
C VAL A 96 2.56 6.83 0.58
N LEU A 97 2.36 5.69 -0.08
CA LEU A 97 1.67 5.59 -1.36
C LEU A 97 0.24 5.13 -1.11
N VAL A 98 -0.74 5.94 -1.51
CA VAL A 98 -2.16 5.67 -1.34
C VAL A 98 -2.73 5.22 -2.69
N ASN A 99 -3.32 4.03 -2.72
CA ASN A 99 -3.99 3.49 -3.91
C ASN A 99 -5.51 3.55 -3.71
N ARG A 100 -6.21 4.23 -4.63
CA ARG A 100 -7.68 4.27 -4.66
C ARG A 100 -8.20 3.46 -5.83
N TYR A 101 -8.85 2.35 -5.50
CA TYR A 101 -9.56 1.50 -6.44
C TYR A 101 -11.02 1.95 -6.50
N ARG A 102 -11.43 2.52 -7.62
CA ARG A 102 -12.76 3.14 -7.80
C ARG A 102 -13.89 2.11 -7.87
N SER A 103 -13.58 0.92 -8.37
CA SER A 103 -14.49 -0.21 -8.51
C SER A 103 -13.73 -1.54 -8.51
N GLY A 104 -14.44 -2.65 -8.72
CA GLY A 104 -13.85 -3.98 -8.92
C GLY A 104 -12.98 -4.11 -10.19
N GLU A 105 -13.13 -3.19 -11.14
CA GLU A 105 -12.35 -3.16 -12.40
C GLU A 105 -10.94 -2.59 -12.20
N ASP A 106 -10.76 -1.74 -11.19
CA ASP A 106 -9.45 -1.23 -10.81
C ASP A 106 -8.63 -2.34 -10.14
N SER A 107 -7.33 -2.45 -10.44
CA SER A 107 -6.50 -3.55 -9.96
C SER A 107 -5.02 -3.21 -9.82
N MET A 108 -4.28 -4.15 -9.25
CA MET A 108 -2.83 -4.11 -9.15
C MET A 108 -2.31 -5.53 -9.37
N GLY A 109 -1.42 -5.66 -10.35
CA GLY A 109 -0.78 -6.94 -10.65
C GLY A 109 0.21 -7.34 -9.57
N LEU A 110 0.62 -8.61 -9.59
CA LEU A 110 1.69 -9.11 -8.75
C LEU A 110 2.98 -8.34 -9.03
N HIS A 111 3.58 -7.79 -7.97
CA HIS A 111 4.83 -7.05 -7.98
C HIS A 111 5.56 -7.29 -6.65
N SER A 112 6.74 -6.72 -6.53
CA SER A 112 7.50 -6.62 -5.29
C SER A 112 7.94 -5.18 -5.14
N ASP A 113 7.86 -4.65 -3.92
CA ASP A 113 8.47 -3.37 -3.57
C ASP A 113 9.96 -3.65 -3.33
N ASP A 114 10.75 -3.60 -4.41
CA ASP A 114 12.18 -3.93 -4.43
C ASP A 114 13.07 -2.74 -4.80
N GLU A 115 12.56 -1.53 -4.57
CA GLU A 115 13.31 -0.30 -4.80
C GLU A 115 14.54 -0.19 -3.88
N PRO A 116 15.74 0.09 -4.43
CA PRO A 116 16.98 0.11 -3.64
C PRO A 116 16.98 1.04 -2.43
N GLU A 117 16.20 2.11 -2.48
CA GLU A 117 16.06 3.10 -1.42
C GLU A 117 15.32 2.60 -0.18
N LEU A 118 14.57 1.50 -0.27
CA LEU A 118 13.95 0.84 0.87
C LEU A 118 14.97 0.08 1.74
N GLY A 119 16.17 -0.18 1.20
CA GLY A 119 17.22 -0.91 1.89
C GLY A 119 16.95 -2.43 1.95
N PRO A 120 17.80 -3.18 2.68
CA PRO A 120 17.61 -4.62 2.87
C PRO A 120 16.46 -4.90 3.83
N ASP A 121 15.66 -5.92 3.52
CA ASP A 121 14.55 -6.42 4.33
C ASP A 121 13.60 -5.32 4.86
N PRO A 122 13.01 -4.50 3.97
CA PRO A 122 12.17 -3.39 4.39
C PRO A 122 10.87 -3.89 5.03
N LEU A 123 10.45 -3.19 6.09
CA LEU A 123 9.10 -3.36 6.64
C LEU A 123 8.12 -2.47 5.88
N VAL A 124 7.13 -3.10 5.25
CA VAL A 124 6.03 -2.42 4.56
C VAL A 124 4.75 -2.62 5.35
N ALA A 125 4.05 -1.52 5.68
CA ALA A 125 2.74 -1.56 6.30
C ALA A 125 1.64 -1.27 5.27
N ILE A 126 0.61 -2.11 5.23
CA ILE A 126 -0.54 -1.95 4.33
C ILE A 126 -1.79 -1.72 5.18
N ALA A 127 -2.35 -0.53 5.08
CA ALA A 127 -3.65 -0.19 5.64
C ALA A 127 -4.70 -0.16 4.53
N SER A 128 -5.82 -0.87 4.71
CA SER A 128 -6.93 -0.89 3.75
C SER A 128 -8.16 -0.25 4.36
N LEU A 129 -8.87 0.52 3.54
CA LEU A 129 -10.10 1.21 3.93
C LEU A 129 -11.22 1.04 2.89
N GLY A 130 -12.46 0.90 3.35
CA GLY A 130 -13.66 0.76 2.54
C GLY A 130 -13.92 -0.68 2.10
N THR A 131 -14.51 -0.84 0.91
CA THR A 131 -14.94 -2.14 0.39
C THR A 131 -13.82 -3.17 0.40
N ALA A 132 -14.11 -4.37 0.90
CA ALA A 132 -13.15 -5.46 1.00
C ALA A 132 -12.54 -5.84 -0.37
N ARG A 133 -11.22 -6.03 -0.39
CA ARG A 133 -10.43 -6.41 -1.57
C ARG A 133 -9.48 -7.54 -1.25
N ARG A 134 -9.26 -8.42 -2.23
CA ARG A 134 -8.31 -9.51 -2.11
C ARG A 134 -6.87 -9.02 -2.28
N LEU A 135 -6.04 -9.23 -1.26
CA LEU A 135 -4.57 -9.20 -1.35
C LEU A 135 -4.06 -10.62 -1.56
N VAL A 136 -3.17 -10.80 -2.53
CA VAL A 136 -2.50 -12.08 -2.80
C VAL A 136 -1.01 -11.91 -2.54
N VAL A 137 -0.46 -12.71 -1.62
CA VAL A 137 0.98 -12.77 -1.34
C VAL A 137 1.51 -14.12 -1.80
N LYS A 138 2.60 -14.11 -2.57
CA LYS A 138 3.27 -15.33 -3.04
C LYS A 138 4.78 -15.11 -3.17
N PRO A 139 5.60 -16.16 -3.02
CA PRO A 139 7.03 -16.09 -3.34
C PRO A 139 7.30 -15.72 -4.80
N ARG A 140 8.41 -15.03 -5.03
CA ARG A 140 8.88 -14.68 -6.38
C ARG A 140 9.44 -15.89 -7.14
N ARG A 141 10.06 -16.84 -6.43
CA ARG A 141 10.67 -18.04 -7.02
C ARG A 141 9.57 -19.03 -7.41
N LYS A 142 9.56 -19.45 -8.67
CA LYS A 142 8.53 -20.34 -9.23
C LYS A 142 8.45 -21.72 -8.59
N GLN A 143 9.53 -22.16 -7.94
CA GLN A 143 9.58 -23.45 -7.25
C GLN A 143 8.79 -23.45 -5.94
N ASP A 144 8.64 -22.28 -5.32
CA ASP A 144 7.89 -22.11 -4.08
C ASP A 144 6.41 -21.90 -4.46
N ARG A 145 5.55 -22.82 -4.02
CA ARG A 145 4.13 -22.85 -4.40
C ARG A 145 3.22 -22.13 -3.40
N ASP A 146 3.78 -21.59 -2.33
CA ASP A 146 3.03 -20.94 -1.27
C ASP A 146 2.25 -19.73 -1.80
N ARG A 147 1.01 -19.60 -1.35
CA ARG A 147 0.12 -18.53 -1.77
C ARG A 147 -0.86 -18.24 -0.64
N HIS A 148 -0.85 -16.99 -0.18
CA HIS A 148 -1.76 -16.51 0.84
C HIS A 148 -2.72 -15.51 0.20
N GLU A 149 -4.01 -15.67 0.52
CA GLU A 149 -5.05 -14.71 0.16
C GLU A 149 -5.60 -14.09 1.45
N LEU A 150 -5.63 -12.76 1.50
CA LEU A 150 -6.23 -11.99 2.59
C LEU A 150 -7.35 -11.13 2.01
N SER A 151 -8.49 -11.08 2.71
CA SER A 151 -9.56 -10.14 2.39
C SER A 151 -9.37 -8.90 3.25
N LEU A 152 -9.01 -7.77 2.62
CA LEU A 152 -8.73 -6.52 3.31
C LEU A 152 -9.88 -5.54 3.11
N GLY A 153 -10.62 -5.26 4.18
CA GLY A 153 -11.68 -4.25 4.24
C GLY A 153 -11.81 -3.72 5.66
N HIS A 154 -12.71 -2.74 5.85
CA HIS A 154 -13.22 -2.35 7.16
C HIS A 154 -14.72 -2.14 7.10
#